data_AF-A0A6H2GUX4-F1
#
_entry.id   AF-A0A6H2GUX4-F1
#
_cell.length_a   1.000
_cell.length_b   1.000
_cell.length_c   1.000
_cell.angle_alpha   90.00
_cell.angle_beta   90.00
_cell.angle_gamma   90.00
#
_symmetry.space_group_name_H-M   'P 1'
#
loop_
_entity.id
_entity.type
_entity.pdbx_description
1 polymer ?
#
loop_
_entity_poly.entity_id
_entity_poly.type
_entity_poly.pdbx_seq_one_letter_code
_entity_poly.pdbx_strand_id
1 'polypeptide(L)'
;MNHIAAKTSAWLLAAAIMASAPTAAAAAAIQPQPSQAPASAPDRIESPHGELRHPKGHPGHQRYRKAHKQMMIREAVSFFGLKTEGKSEEQLLQEIREQKTKQPEKWAQFKQQLHAKKLERMKAFAAAQGIDTNGLSEQQLREKLRQLHQEGKLKLPERPSAPTAPAPAPNA
;
A
#
# COMPACT_ATOMS: atom_id res chain seq x y z
N MET A 1 55.55 10.40 -11.04
CA MET A 1 55.40 11.75 -11.64
C MET A 1 53.99 11.80 -12.22
N ASN A 2 52.98 11.98 -11.37
CA ASN A 2 52.39 13.25 -10.92
C ASN A 2 51.50 13.87 -12.01
N HIS A 3 50.18 13.84 -11.80
CA HIS A 3 49.36 15.05 -11.80
C HIS A 3 48.13 14.84 -10.90
N ILE A 4 48.12 15.60 -9.80
CA ILE A 4 47.01 15.88 -8.89
C ILE A 4 46.33 17.15 -9.40
N ALA A 5 45.00 17.22 -9.40
CA ALA A 5 44.28 18.49 -9.20
C ALA A 5 42.80 18.27 -8.88
N ALA A 6 42.47 18.48 -7.61
CA ALA A 6 41.12 18.70 -7.11
C ALA A 6 40.55 20.04 -7.59
N LYS A 7 39.22 20.21 -7.54
CA LYS A 7 38.57 21.50 -7.24
C LYS A 7 37.11 21.30 -6.82
N THR A 8 36.90 21.46 -5.53
CA THR A 8 35.63 21.72 -4.86
C THR A 8 35.16 23.15 -5.14
N SER A 9 33.86 23.39 -5.16
CA SER A 9 33.30 24.74 -5.01
C SER A 9 31.92 24.64 -4.36
N ALA A 10 31.88 24.94 -3.07
CA ALA A 10 30.69 25.20 -2.30
C ALA A 10 30.24 26.65 -2.54
N TRP A 11 28.94 26.88 -2.68
CA TRP A 11 28.35 28.22 -2.58
C TRP A 11 27.26 28.19 -1.52
N LEU A 12 27.57 28.86 -0.41
CA LEU A 12 26.68 29.32 0.65
C LEU A 12 26.13 30.69 0.22
N LEU A 13 24.84 30.96 0.43
CA LEU A 13 24.38 32.30 0.78
C LEU A 13 22.97 32.26 1.39
N ALA A 14 22.91 32.76 2.62
CA ALA A 14 21.71 33.03 3.41
C ALA A 14 21.15 34.42 3.08
N ALA A 15 19.84 34.61 3.25
CA ALA A 15 19.25 35.94 3.40
C ALA A 15 18.04 35.86 4.35
N ALA A 16 17.99 36.82 5.26
CA ALA A 16 17.19 36.83 6.48
C ALA A 16 16.17 37.99 6.48
N ILE A 17 15.05 37.76 7.17
CA ILE A 17 14.23 38.71 7.98
C ILE A 17 13.55 39.89 7.25
N MET A 18 12.24 40.04 7.47
CA MET A 18 11.63 41.25 8.06
C MET A 18 10.14 41.01 8.35
N ALA A 19 9.80 41.09 9.64
CA ALA A 19 8.44 41.15 10.16
C ALA A 19 8.01 42.62 10.26
N SER A 20 6.77 42.93 9.88
CA SER A 20 6.18 44.26 10.06
C SER A 20 4.72 44.17 10.51
N ALA A 21 4.48 44.62 11.74
CA ALA A 21 3.24 45.19 12.28
C ALA A 21 3.69 46.33 13.23
N PRO A 22 2.85 47.26 13.75
CA PRO A 22 1.39 47.47 13.65
C PRO A 22 1.06 48.93 13.19
N THR A 23 -0.16 49.46 13.27
CA THR A 23 -0.64 50.47 14.25
C THR A 23 -2.11 50.89 13.94
N ALA A 24 -2.77 51.50 14.92
CA ALA A 24 -4.18 51.43 15.30
C ALA A 24 -5.16 52.51 14.76
N ALA A 25 -6.43 52.28 15.15
CA ALA A 25 -7.45 53.22 15.62
C ALA A 25 -8.46 53.82 14.61
N ALA A 26 -9.73 53.42 14.79
CA ALA A 26 -10.87 54.33 14.69
C ALA A 26 -11.96 53.86 15.66
N ALA A 27 -12.30 54.74 16.60
CA ALA A 27 -13.38 54.58 17.56
C ALA A 27 -14.73 54.90 16.91
N ALA A 28 -15.75 54.08 17.16
CA ALA A 28 -17.14 54.46 17.04
C ALA A 28 -17.95 53.68 18.09
N ALA A 29 -18.53 54.42 19.03
CA ALA A 29 -19.44 53.91 20.04
C ALA A 29 -20.77 53.49 19.40
N ILE A 30 -21.21 52.24 19.63
CA ILE A 30 -22.58 51.78 19.35
C ILE A 30 -23.03 50.86 20.50
N GLN A 31 -24.24 51.14 20.99
CA GLN A 31 -24.94 50.53 22.12
C GLN A 31 -25.13 49.01 22.00
N PRO A 32 -25.33 48.27 23.12
CA PRO A 32 -25.74 46.87 23.06
C PRO A 32 -27.24 46.76 22.73
N GLN A 33 -27.57 46.50 21.46
CA GLN A 33 -28.86 45.92 21.10
C GLN A 33 -28.85 44.41 21.38
N PRO A 34 -29.84 43.85 22.10
CA PRO A 34 -30.05 42.40 22.14
C PRO A 34 -30.70 41.98 20.81
N SER A 35 -29.88 41.83 19.76
CA SER A 35 -30.35 41.26 18.50
C SER A 35 -30.36 39.75 18.60
N GLN A 36 -31.58 39.23 18.49
CA GLN A 36 -31.97 37.84 18.28
C GLN A 36 -30.96 37.09 17.41
N ALA A 37 -30.61 35.88 17.85
CA ALA A 37 -29.83 34.93 17.07
C ALA A 37 -30.46 34.76 15.68
N PRO A 38 -29.74 35.07 14.58
CA PRO A 38 -30.21 34.70 13.27
C PRO A 38 -30.17 33.18 13.17
N ALA A 39 -31.35 32.66 12.89
CA ALA A 39 -31.62 31.31 12.46
C ALA A 39 -30.59 30.85 11.42
N SER A 40 -30.17 29.61 11.59
CA SER A 40 -29.82 28.68 10.51
C SER A 40 -28.81 29.19 9.50
N ALA A 41 -27.53 28.91 9.79
CA ALA A 41 -26.54 28.77 8.73
C ALA A 41 -27.07 27.75 7.69
N PRO A 42 -27.00 28.05 6.38
CA PRO A 42 -27.45 27.13 5.35
C PRO A 42 -26.55 25.89 5.34
N ASP A 43 -27.22 24.74 5.22
CA ASP A 43 -26.69 23.40 4.93
C ASP A 43 -25.17 23.36 4.72
N ARG A 44 -24.46 23.10 5.82
CA ARG A 44 -23.27 22.27 5.71
C ARG A 44 -23.78 20.98 5.08
N ILE A 45 -23.48 20.76 3.81
CA ILE A 45 -23.61 19.47 3.16
C ILE A 45 -22.77 18.52 4.01
N GLU A 46 -23.42 17.90 5.00
CA GLU A 46 -23.00 16.65 5.58
C GLU A 46 -22.85 15.76 4.37
N SER A 47 -21.60 15.55 3.94
CA SER A 47 -21.33 14.43 3.06
C SER A 47 -21.96 13.23 3.76
N PRO A 48 -22.89 12.51 3.12
CA PRO A 48 -23.43 11.29 3.66
C PRO A 48 -22.35 10.21 3.51
N HIS A 49 -21.18 10.43 4.12
CA HIS A 49 -20.36 9.36 4.65
C HIS A 49 -21.04 8.88 5.92
N GLY A 50 -22.25 8.33 5.72
CA GLY A 50 -22.80 7.38 6.65
C GLY A 50 -21.70 6.36 6.89
N GLU A 51 -21.32 6.24 8.16
CA GLU A 51 -20.64 5.11 8.77
C GLU A 51 -20.46 3.94 7.79
N LEU A 52 -19.45 4.03 6.92
CA LEU A 52 -18.95 2.90 6.16
C LEU A 52 -18.17 2.07 7.18
N ARG A 53 -18.93 1.47 8.12
CA ARG A 53 -18.45 0.43 9.01
C ARG A 53 -17.90 -0.63 8.09
N HIS A 54 -16.58 -0.64 7.92
CA HIS A 54 -15.91 -1.70 7.21
C HIS A 54 -16.40 -3.01 7.84
N PRO A 55 -17.14 -3.85 7.09
CA PRO A 55 -17.70 -5.07 7.66
C PRO A 55 -16.54 -5.82 8.30
N LYS A 56 -16.70 -6.13 9.59
CA LYS A 56 -15.66 -6.78 10.42
C LYS A 56 -15.20 -8.01 9.65
N GLY A 57 -13.94 -7.95 9.16
CA GLY A 57 -13.48 -8.81 8.08
C GLY A 57 -13.82 -10.28 8.31
N HIS A 58 -14.42 -10.93 7.30
CA HIS A 58 -14.80 -12.34 7.35
C HIS A 58 -13.64 -13.21 7.89
N PRO A 59 -13.86 -14.13 8.85
CA PRO A 59 -12.81 -14.91 9.51
C PRO A 59 -11.89 -15.69 8.55
N GLY A 60 -12.36 -16.02 7.35
CA GLY A 60 -11.54 -16.62 6.29
C GLY A 60 -10.33 -15.77 5.89
N HIS A 61 -10.41 -14.43 5.96
CA HIS A 61 -9.33 -13.54 5.56
C HIS A 61 -8.08 -13.64 6.45
N GLN A 62 -8.21 -14.07 7.71
CA GLN A 62 -7.05 -14.21 8.59
C GLN A 62 -6.13 -15.35 8.14
N ARG A 63 -6.70 -16.50 7.74
CA ARG A 63 -5.92 -17.64 7.25
C ARG A 63 -5.15 -17.29 5.98
N TYR A 64 -5.81 -16.64 5.02
CA TYR A 64 -5.16 -16.17 3.80
C TYR A 64 -4.06 -15.12 4.09
N ARG A 65 -4.30 -14.18 5.01
CA ARG A 65 -3.28 -13.19 5.40
C ARG A 65 -2.05 -13.85 6.03
N LYS A 66 -2.24 -14.83 6.92
CA LYS A 66 -1.14 -15.57 7.54
C LYS A 66 -0.35 -16.37 6.52
N ALA A 67 -1.02 -17.14 5.65
CA ALA A 67 -0.36 -17.90 4.59
C ALA A 67 0.41 -17.00 3.62
N HIS A 68 -0.18 -15.87 3.21
CA HIS A 68 0.48 -14.90 2.35
C HIS A 68 1.69 -14.28 3.02
N LYS A 69 1.58 -13.90 4.30
CA LYS A 69 2.69 -13.37 5.09
C LYS A 69 3.84 -14.38 5.17
N GLN A 70 3.55 -15.64 5.48
CA GLN A 70 4.55 -16.69 5.57
C GLN A 70 5.25 -16.95 4.23
N MET A 71 4.50 -16.96 3.12
CA MET A 71 5.07 -17.04 1.77
C MET A 71 6.04 -15.88 1.50
N MET A 72 5.66 -14.64 1.85
CA MET A 72 6.53 -13.48 1.65
C MET A 72 7.80 -13.53 2.50
N ILE A 73 7.71 -14.00 3.74
CA ILE A 73 8.88 -14.20 4.60
C ILE A 73 9.81 -15.23 3.98
N ARG A 74 9.29 -16.37 3.50
CA ARG A 74 10.11 -17.42 2.86
C ARG A 74 10.81 -16.90 1.59
N GLU A 75 10.08 -16.21 0.72
CA GLU A 75 10.67 -15.62 -0.50
C GLU A 75 11.74 -14.59 -0.16
N ALA A 76 11.51 -13.72 0.83
CA ALA A 76 12.50 -12.75 1.27
C ALA A 76 13.73 -13.42 1.89
N VAL A 77 13.55 -14.40 2.78
CA VAL A 77 14.64 -15.15 3.39
C VAL A 77 15.49 -15.84 2.32
N SER A 78 14.86 -16.50 1.36
CA SER A 78 15.55 -17.14 0.24
C SER A 78 16.35 -16.11 -0.58
N PHE A 79 15.76 -14.95 -0.87
CA PHE A 79 16.40 -13.90 -1.65
C PHE A 79 17.61 -13.26 -0.92
N PHE A 80 17.51 -13.03 0.39
CA PHE A 80 18.59 -12.48 1.20
C PHE A 80 19.60 -13.53 1.68
N GLY A 81 19.34 -14.82 1.43
CA GLY A 81 20.19 -15.92 1.90
C GLY A 81 20.23 -16.07 3.42
N LEU A 82 19.12 -15.74 4.11
CA LEU A 82 19.03 -15.88 5.56
C LEU A 82 18.82 -17.35 5.96
N LYS A 83 19.38 -17.79 7.08
CA LYS A 83 19.14 -19.13 7.62
C LYS A 83 17.73 -19.22 8.23
N THR A 84 16.95 -20.22 7.83
CA THR A 84 15.58 -20.49 8.32
C THR A 84 15.51 -21.46 9.49
N GLU A 85 16.54 -22.29 9.69
CA GLU A 85 16.51 -23.37 10.68
C GLU A 85 16.54 -22.83 12.11
N GLY A 86 15.61 -23.31 12.94
CA GLY A 86 15.52 -22.98 14.37
C GLY A 86 15.01 -21.58 14.71
N LYS A 87 14.66 -20.75 13.70
CA LYS A 87 14.21 -19.37 13.93
C LYS A 87 12.70 -19.24 13.92
N SER A 88 12.18 -18.37 14.78
CA SER A 88 10.76 -18.01 14.78
C SER A 88 10.42 -17.08 13.62
N GLU A 89 9.14 -17.03 13.23
CA GLU A 89 8.64 -16.12 12.18
C GLU A 89 8.97 -14.64 12.51
N GLU A 90 8.91 -14.28 13.80
CA GLU A 90 9.20 -12.93 14.27
C GLU A 90 10.68 -12.58 14.15
N GLN A 91 11.57 -13.52 14.48
CA GLN A 91 13.01 -13.35 14.31
C GLN A 91 13.38 -13.17 12.83
N LEU A 92 12.79 -13.98 11.94
CA LEU A 92 13.00 -13.84 10.50
C LEU A 92 12.54 -12.48 9.97
N LEU A 93 11.39 -11.97 10.45
CA LEU A 93 10.92 -10.64 10.09
C LEU A 93 11.87 -9.54 10.55
N GLN A 94 12.44 -9.68 11.74
CA GLN A 94 13.40 -8.71 12.27
C GLN A 94 14.69 -8.71 11.44
N GLU A 95 15.22 -9.88 11.11
CA GLU A 95 16.38 -10.00 10.22
C GLU A 95 16.10 -9.42 8.82
N ILE A 96 14.93 -9.69 8.23
CA ILE A 96 14.52 -9.08 6.95
C ILE A 96 14.47 -7.55 7.07
N ARG A 97 13.93 -7.00 8.17
CA ARG A 97 13.91 -5.54 8.40
C ARG A 97 15.32 -4.97 8.49
N GLU A 98 16.22 -5.65 9.18
CA GLU A 98 17.62 -5.24 9.23
C GLU A 98 18.26 -5.27 7.84
N GLN A 99 18.03 -6.32 7.05
CA GLN A 99 18.56 -6.41 5.69
C GLN A 99 17.98 -5.31 4.79
N LYS A 100 16.70 -4.96 4.97
CA LYS A 100 16.08 -3.83 4.27
C LYS A 100 16.79 -2.51 4.56
N THR A 101 17.21 -2.30 5.81
CA THR A 101 17.93 -1.08 6.22
C THR A 101 19.40 -1.12 5.78
N LYS A 102 20.05 -2.28 5.89
CA LYS A 102 21.46 -2.48 5.51
C LYS A 102 21.67 -2.45 3.99
N GLN A 103 20.72 -2.97 3.21
CA GLN A 103 20.82 -3.17 1.76
C GLN A 103 19.54 -2.69 1.03
N PRO A 104 19.28 -1.38 0.99
CA PRO A 104 18.07 -0.82 0.38
C PRO A 104 17.98 -1.10 -1.13
N GLU A 105 19.11 -1.14 -1.83
CA GLU A 105 19.17 -1.44 -3.27
C GLU A 105 18.76 -2.88 -3.57
N LYS A 106 19.27 -3.83 -2.78
CA LYS A 106 18.91 -5.25 -2.91
C LYS A 106 17.44 -5.48 -2.58
N TRP A 107 16.90 -4.74 -1.60
CA TRP A 107 15.46 -4.72 -1.32
C TRP A 107 14.64 -4.13 -2.48
N ALA A 108 15.14 -3.12 -3.19
CA ALA A 108 14.49 -2.58 -4.37
C ALA A 108 14.44 -3.61 -5.51
N GLN A 109 15.54 -4.33 -5.75
CA GLN A 109 15.60 -5.43 -6.73
C GLN A 109 14.62 -6.56 -6.37
N PHE A 110 14.55 -6.96 -5.10
CA PHE A 110 13.58 -7.95 -4.62
C PHE A 110 12.14 -7.54 -4.96
N LYS A 111 11.77 -6.29 -4.67
CA LYS A 111 10.43 -5.76 -5.00
C LYS A 111 10.17 -5.75 -6.51
N GLN A 112 11.17 -5.42 -7.32
CA GLN A 112 11.05 -5.47 -8.78
C GLN A 112 10.81 -6.90 -9.28
N GLN A 113 11.51 -7.90 -8.73
CA GLN A 113 11.27 -9.30 -9.07
C GLN A 113 9.87 -9.77 -8.67
N LEU A 114 9.41 -9.41 -7.46
CA LEU A 114 8.03 -9.71 -7.04
C LEU A 114 7.00 -9.05 -7.94
N HIS A 115 7.24 -7.81 -8.33
CA HIS A 115 6.38 -7.08 -9.25
C HIS A 115 6.34 -7.74 -10.62
N ALA A 116 7.48 -8.15 -11.17
CA ALA A 116 7.58 -8.88 -12.43
C ALA A 116 6.81 -10.20 -12.38
N LYS A 117 7.01 -11.01 -11.33
CA LYS A 117 6.29 -12.29 -11.11
C LYS A 117 4.78 -12.08 -11.01
N LYS A 118 4.35 -11.02 -10.31
CA LYS A 118 2.93 -10.66 -10.21
C LYS A 118 2.36 -10.27 -11.58
N LEU A 119 3.08 -9.45 -12.34
CA LEU A 119 2.66 -9.02 -13.67
C LEU A 119 2.58 -10.20 -14.63
N GLU A 120 3.56 -11.10 -14.59
CA GLU A 120 3.55 -12.36 -15.36
C GLU A 120 2.32 -13.21 -15.01
N ARG A 121 2.03 -13.42 -13.72
CA ARG A 121 0.83 -14.13 -13.29
C ARG A 121 -0.45 -13.46 -13.79
N MET A 122 -0.49 -12.13 -13.78
CA MET A 122 -1.63 -11.38 -14.27
C MET A 122 -1.79 -11.46 -15.80
N LYS A 123 -0.67 -11.47 -16.55
CA LYS A 123 -0.68 -11.74 -17.99
C LYS A 123 -1.16 -13.15 -18.29
N ALA A 124 -0.64 -14.16 -17.60
CA ALA A 124 -1.10 -15.54 -17.75
C ALA A 124 -2.60 -15.66 -17.45
N PHE A 125 -3.08 -14.97 -16.42
CA PHE A 125 -4.51 -14.95 -16.10
C PHE A 125 -5.32 -14.24 -17.19
N ALA A 126 -4.89 -13.08 -17.68
CA ALA A 126 -5.56 -12.35 -18.75
C ALA A 126 -5.60 -13.15 -20.07
N ALA A 127 -4.49 -13.83 -20.41
CA ALA A 127 -4.42 -14.73 -21.55
C ALA A 127 -5.42 -15.90 -21.40
N ALA A 128 -5.56 -16.47 -20.21
CA ALA A 128 -6.56 -17.50 -19.92
C ALA A 128 -8.02 -17.00 -20.07
N GLN A 129 -8.25 -15.69 -19.97
CA GLN A 129 -9.55 -15.07 -20.26
C GLN A 129 -9.72 -14.68 -21.75
N GLY A 130 -8.72 -14.94 -22.59
CA GLY A 130 -8.74 -14.55 -24.01
C GLY A 130 -8.39 -13.08 -24.28
N ILE A 131 -7.78 -12.37 -23.32
CA ILE A 131 -7.26 -11.01 -23.53
C ILE A 131 -5.85 -11.11 -24.13
N ASP A 132 -5.61 -10.44 -25.25
CA ASP A 132 -4.25 -10.26 -25.77
C ASP A 132 -3.41 -9.39 -24.81
N THR A 133 -2.26 -9.92 -24.39
CA THR A 133 -1.40 -9.32 -23.35
C THR A 133 -0.16 -8.62 -23.90
N ASN A 134 0.04 -8.67 -25.23
CA ASN A 134 1.17 -8.06 -25.89
C ASN A 134 1.08 -6.53 -25.80
N GLY A 135 2.14 -5.89 -25.30
CA GLY A 135 2.23 -4.43 -25.18
C GLY A 135 1.35 -3.77 -24.11
N LEU A 136 0.51 -4.53 -23.38
CA LEU A 136 -0.35 -3.95 -22.34
C LEU A 136 0.41 -3.67 -21.04
N SER A 137 0.12 -2.52 -20.44
CA SER A 137 0.59 -2.17 -19.10
C SER A 137 -0.18 -2.93 -18.02
N GLU A 138 0.37 -3.00 -16.80
CA GLU A 138 -0.33 -3.64 -15.65
C GLU A 138 -1.68 -2.96 -15.36
N GLN A 139 -1.76 -1.64 -15.48
CA GLN A 139 -3.01 -0.91 -15.23
C GLN A 139 -4.08 -1.29 -16.26
N GLN A 140 -3.71 -1.32 -17.54
CA GLN A 140 -4.62 -1.71 -18.62
C GLN A 140 -5.11 -3.15 -18.46
N LEU A 141 -4.23 -4.09 -18.08
CA LEU A 141 -4.63 -5.47 -17.79
C LEU A 141 -5.66 -5.55 -16.64
N ARG A 142 -5.45 -4.77 -15.57
CA ARG A 142 -6.39 -4.73 -14.44
C ARG A 142 -7.74 -4.16 -14.86
N GLU A 143 -7.76 -3.12 -15.69
CA GLU A 143 -9.00 -2.51 -16.17
C GLU A 143 -9.79 -3.49 -17.04
N LYS A 144 -9.13 -4.15 -18.00
CA LYS A 144 -9.78 -5.16 -18.84
C LYS A 144 -10.31 -6.34 -18.02
N LEU A 145 -9.53 -6.84 -17.06
CA LEU A 145 -9.98 -7.91 -16.15
C LEU A 145 -11.15 -7.45 -15.26
N ARG A 146 -11.16 -6.19 -14.82
CA ARG A 146 -12.27 -5.61 -14.06
C ARG A 146 -13.54 -5.52 -14.90
N GLN A 147 -13.43 -5.08 -16.16
CA GLN A 147 -14.55 -5.03 -17.09
C GLN A 147 -15.15 -6.42 -17.31
N LEU A 148 -14.32 -7.43 -17.59
CA LEU A 148 -14.78 -8.83 -17.70
C LEU A 148 -15.48 -9.33 -16.44
N HIS A 149 -15.01 -8.91 -15.26
CA HIS A 149 -15.65 -9.26 -13.99
C HIS A 149 -17.03 -8.61 -13.85
N GLN A 150 -17.14 -7.33 -14.20
CA GLN A 150 -18.41 -6.58 -14.18
C GLN A 150 -19.43 -7.15 -15.18
N GLU A 151 -18.96 -7.61 -16.33
CA GLU A 151 -19.79 -8.29 -17.33
C GLU A 151 -20.18 -9.73 -16.94
N GLY A 152 -19.67 -10.25 -15.82
CA GLY A 152 -19.93 -11.63 -15.38
C GLY A 152 -19.26 -12.71 -16.23
N LYS A 153 -18.38 -12.33 -17.16
CA LYS A 153 -17.69 -13.25 -18.09
C LYS A 153 -16.34 -13.73 -17.55
N LEU A 154 -15.88 -13.17 -16.43
CA LEU A 154 -14.61 -13.57 -15.83
C LEU A 154 -14.70 -14.99 -15.26
N LYS A 155 -13.97 -15.92 -15.88
CA LYS A 155 -13.78 -17.27 -15.35
C LYS A 155 -12.77 -17.20 -14.21
N LEU A 156 -13.25 -17.26 -12.99
CA LEU A 156 -12.37 -17.39 -11.84
C LEU A 156 -11.68 -18.75 -11.91
N PRO A 157 -10.35 -18.82 -11.66
CA PRO A 157 -9.70 -20.10 -11.53
C PRO A 157 -10.36 -20.82 -10.35
N GLU A 158 -10.65 -22.12 -10.51
CA GLU A 158 -11.19 -22.91 -9.40
C GLU A 158 -10.29 -22.70 -8.18
N ARG A 159 -10.88 -22.18 -7.10
CA ARG A 159 -10.19 -22.18 -5.83
C ARG A 159 -9.97 -23.65 -5.50
N PRO A 160 -8.74 -24.08 -5.17
CA PRO A 160 -8.57 -25.43 -4.65
C PRO A 160 -9.54 -25.57 -3.48
N SER A 161 -10.49 -26.49 -3.61
CA SER A 161 -11.39 -26.84 -2.52
C SER A 161 -10.50 -27.15 -1.32
N ALA A 162 -10.84 -26.57 -0.17
CA ALA A 162 -10.12 -26.89 1.06
C ALA A 162 -10.05 -28.41 1.18
N PRO A 163 -8.90 -29.01 1.54
CA PRO A 163 -8.81 -30.46 1.66
C PRO A 163 -9.95 -30.90 2.59
N THR A 164 -10.88 -31.68 2.04
CA THR A 164 -11.95 -32.34 2.80
C THR A 164 -11.26 -33.02 3.96
N ALA A 165 -11.59 -32.61 5.19
CA ALA A 165 -11.04 -33.25 6.37
C ALA A 165 -11.25 -34.78 6.24
N PRO A 166 -10.23 -35.61 6.50
CA PRO A 166 -10.41 -37.06 6.45
C PRO A 166 -11.59 -37.42 7.34
N ALA A 167 -12.54 -38.19 6.79
CA ALA A 167 -13.69 -38.67 7.54
C ALA A 167 -13.23 -39.32 8.85
N PRO A 168 -13.90 -39.07 9.99
CA PRO A 168 -13.55 -39.73 11.24
C PRO A 168 -13.62 -41.24 11.01
N ALA A 169 -12.53 -41.94 11.31
CA ALA A 169 -12.47 -43.40 11.19
C ALA A 169 -13.62 -44.02 12.00
N PRO A 170 -14.35 -45.01 11.48
CA PRO A 170 -15.31 -45.75 12.27
C PRO A 170 -14.56 -46.43 13.41
N ASN A 171 -14.99 -46.17 14.64
CA ASN A 171 -14.47 -46.86 15.83
C ASN A 171 -14.68 -48.37 15.62
N ALA A 172 -13.58 -49.12 15.65
CA ALA A 172 -13.57 -50.57 15.76
C ALA A 172 -13.36 -50.97 17.22
#